data_AF-A0A4R3DWP4-F1
#
_entry.id   AF-A0A4R3DWP4-F1
#
_cell.length_a   1.000
_cell.length_b   1.000
_cell.length_c   1.000
_cell.angle_alpha   90.00
_cell.angle_beta   90.00
_cell.angle_gamma   90.00
#
_symmetry.space_group_name_H-M   'P 1'
#
loop_
_entity.id
_entity.type
_entity.pdbx_description
1 polymer ?
#
loop_
_entity_poly.entity_id
_entity_poly.type
_entity_poly.pdbx_seq_one_letter_code
_entity_poly.pdbx_strand_id
1 'polypeptide(L)'
;MAKQPETLATFAAAARAGGKKPKHIGLEATPETAPLPTRSKDKDVAATKVLREGVLKTDEGADEAIDKLPDRTRVAAKVKPGKL
;
A
#
# COMPACT_ATOMS: atom_id res chain seq x y z
N MET A 1 -23.10 9.87 16.53
CA MET A 1 -21.75 10.32 16.94
C MET A 1 -21.01 10.78 15.69
N ALA A 2 -20.73 12.07 15.57
CA ALA A 2 -19.98 12.60 14.43
C ALA A 2 -18.54 12.08 14.51
N LYS A 3 -18.10 11.34 13.48
CA LYS A 3 -16.72 10.89 13.31
C LYS A 3 -15.88 12.15 13.09
N GLN A 4 -15.22 12.64 14.14
CA GLN A 4 -14.33 13.79 13.99
C GLN A 4 -13.27 13.43 12.95
N PRO A 5 -13.02 14.28 11.94
CA PRO A 5 -11.97 14.01 10.97
C PRO A 5 -10.65 13.91 11.74
N GLU A 6 -9.80 12.96 11.34
CA GLU A 6 -8.57 12.60 12.05
C GLU A 6 -7.64 13.82 12.28
N THR A 7 -7.76 14.85 11.45
CA THR A 7 -7.11 16.15 11.60
C THR A 7 -7.51 16.88 12.88
N LEU A 8 -8.79 16.88 13.25
CA LEU A 8 -9.30 17.48 14.49
C LEU A 8 -8.85 16.70 15.74
N ALA A 9 -8.87 15.37 15.67
CA ALA A 9 -8.35 14.52 16.75
C ALA A 9 -6.84 14.73 16.95
N THR A 10 -6.08 14.81 15.85
CA THR A 10 -4.63 15.09 15.87
C THR A 10 -4.34 16.47 16.46
N PHE A 11 -5.09 17.50 16.05
CA PHE A 11 -4.94 18.86 16.55
C PHE A 11 -5.22 18.93 18.06
N ALA A 12 -6.35 18.38 18.52
CA ALA A 12 -6.73 18.40 19.92
C ALA A 12 -5.76 17.61 20.82
N ALA A 13 -5.16 16.54 20.30
CA ALA A 13 -4.15 15.77 21.03
C ALA A 13 -2.78 16.47 21.05
N ALA A 14 -2.37 17.09 19.94
CA ALA A 14 -1.14 17.89 19.87
C ALA A 14 -1.20 19.12 20.80
N ALA A 15 -2.35 19.80 20.88
CA ALA A 15 -2.55 20.92 21.80
C ALA A 15 -2.34 20.52 23.27
N ARG A 16 -2.77 19.31 23.66
CA ARG A 16 -2.56 18.76 25.02
C ARG A 16 -1.13 18.29 25.27
N ALA A 17 -0.37 18.00 24.22
CA ALA A 17 1.01 17.52 24.29
C ALA A 17 2.06 18.61 24.00
N GLY A 18 1.74 19.88 24.30
CA GLY A 18 2.68 21.00 24.12
C GLY A 18 3.01 21.31 22.65
N GLY A 19 2.05 21.09 21.75
CA GLY A 19 2.20 21.32 20.31
C GLY A 19 2.87 20.17 19.55
N LYS A 20 3.29 19.08 20.22
CA LYS A 20 3.88 17.91 19.57
C LYS A 20 2.80 16.88 19.24
N LYS A 21 2.77 16.43 17.99
CA LYS A 21 1.89 15.35 17.54
C LYS A 21 2.23 14.05 18.29
N PRO A 22 1.27 13.42 18.98
CA PRO A 22 1.51 12.12 19.61
C PRO A 22 1.80 11.05 18.56
N LYS A 23 2.81 10.20 18.79
CA LYS A 23 3.26 9.16 17.83
C LYS A 23 2.14 8.21 17.38
N HIS A 24 1.14 7.98 18.23
CA HIS A 24 0.02 7.08 17.96
C HIS A 24 -1.17 7.76 17.26
N ILE A 25 -1.12 9.07 17.02
CA ILE A 25 -2.22 9.83 16.40
C ILE A 25 -1.68 10.47 15.11
N GLY A 26 -1.93 9.82 13.97
CA GLY A 26 -1.49 10.30 12.67
C GLY A 26 -1.54 9.26 11.56
N LEU A 27 -1.30 9.70 10.31
CA LEU A 27 -1.10 8.86 9.13
C LEU A 27 0.30 8.21 9.12
N GLU A 28 0.72 7.64 10.25
CA GLU A 28 1.92 6.80 10.27
C GLU A 28 1.57 5.43 9.70
N ALA A 29 2.48 4.87 8.90
CA ALA A 29 2.23 3.59 8.28
C ALA A 29 2.29 2.47 9.33
N THR A 30 1.17 1.77 9.48
CA THR A 30 1.04 0.57 10.31
C THR A 30 1.59 -0.65 9.55
N PRO A 31 1.81 -1.83 10.19
CA PRO A 31 2.22 -3.03 9.46
C PRO A 31 1.29 -3.39 8.26
N GLU A 32 -0.01 -3.10 8.39
CA GLU A 32 -1.01 -3.33 7.36
C GLU A 32 -0.92 -2.36 6.18
N THR A 33 -0.41 -1.14 6.41
CA THR A 33 -0.35 -0.05 5.43
C THR A 33 1.07 0.32 4.99
N ALA A 34 2.09 -0.16 5.70
CA ALA A 34 3.49 0.05 5.41
C ALA A 34 3.86 -0.40 4.00
N PRO A 35 4.88 0.16 3.35
CA PRO A 35 5.35 -0.38 2.08
C PRO A 35 5.80 -1.84 2.25
N LEU A 36 5.46 -2.70 1.28
CA LEU A 36 6.07 -4.03 1.22
C LEU A 36 7.55 -3.89 0.78
N PRO A 37 8.48 -4.59 1.44
CA PRO A 37 9.90 -4.52 1.09
C PRO A 37 10.14 -5.10 -0.30
N THR A 38 10.82 -4.36 -1.17
CA THR A 38 11.27 -4.81 -2.49
C THR A 38 12.39 -3.90 -3.00
N ARG A 39 13.08 -4.32 -4.07
CA ARG A 39 14.11 -3.50 -4.73
C ARG A 39 13.44 -2.52 -5.69
N SER A 40 13.88 -1.28 -5.69
CA SER A 40 13.36 -0.25 -6.63
C SER A 40 13.46 -0.70 -8.08
N LYS A 41 14.58 -1.32 -8.45
CA LYS A 41 14.83 -1.82 -9.81
C LYS A 41 13.76 -2.80 -10.30
N ASP A 42 13.22 -3.64 -9.41
CA ASP A 42 12.20 -4.62 -9.79
C ASP A 42 10.87 -3.92 -10.13
N LYS A 43 10.56 -2.82 -9.42
CA LYS A 43 9.41 -1.95 -9.74
C LYS A 43 9.59 -1.25 -11.08
N ASP A 44 10.79 -0.72 -11.32
CA ASP A 44 11.11 0.01 -12.55
C ASP A 44 10.98 -0.90 -13.78
N VAL A 45 11.46 -2.14 -13.68
CA VAL A 45 11.33 -3.15 -14.74
C VAL A 45 9.86 -3.47 -15.02
N ALA A 46 9.07 -3.76 -13.98
CA ALA A 46 7.65 -4.07 -14.16
C ALA A 46 6.88 -2.88 -14.76
N ALA A 47 7.10 -1.66 -14.26
CA ALA A 47 6.47 -0.46 -14.78
C ALA A 47 6.84 -0.21 -16.24
N THR A 48 8.11 -0.40 -16.61
CA THR A 48 8.57 -0.24 -18.00
C THR A 48 7.85 -1.20 -18.94
N LYS A 49 7.70 -2.47 -18.55
CA LYS A 49 7.01 -3.48 -19.36
C LYS A 49 5.53 -3.15 -19.54
N VAL A 50 4.83 -2.80 -18.44
CA VAL A 50 3.41 -2.38 -18.49
C VAL A 50 3.21 -1.19 -19.43
N LEU A 51 4.05 -0.16 -19.31
CA LEU A 51 3.94 1.03 -20.15
C LEU A 51 4.24 0.70 -21.62
N ARG A 52 5.26 -0.12 -21.88
CA ARG A 52 5.64 -0.51 -23.24
C ARG A 52 4.56 -1.36 -23.91
N GLU A 53 4.05 -2.37 -23.23
CA GLU A 53 2.96 -3.23 -23.72
C GLU A 53 1.69 -2.43 -23.99
N GLY A 54 1.33 -1.52 -23.09
CA GLY A 54 0.19 -0.62 -23.28
C GLY A 54 0.29 0.26 -24.53
N VAL A 55 1.51 0.64 -24.93
CA VAL A 55 1.81 1.43 -26.14
C VAL A 55 1.90 0.56 -27.40
N LEU A 56 2.68 -0.53 -27.35
CA LEU A 56 2.95 -1.38 -28.51
C LEU A 56 1.77 -2.30 -28.85
N LYS A 57 0.87 -2.55 -27.90
CA LYS A 57 -0.24 -3.52 -28.03
C LYS A 57 0.26 -4.94 -28.34
N THR A 58 1.45 -5.26 -27.87
CA THR A 58 2.10 -6.57 -27.98
C THR A 58 2.56 -7.02 -26.60
N ASP A 59 2.55 -8.33 -26.37
CA ASP A 59 3.03 -8.93 -25.13
C ASP A 59 4.51 -8.60 -24.89
N GLU A 60 4.81 -7.88 -23.81
CA GLU A 60 6.17 -7.59 -23.34
C GLU A 60 6.47 -8.30 -22.01
N GLY A 61 5.61 -9.24 -21.62
CA GLY A 61 5.64 -9.97 -20.36
C GLY A 61 5.46 -9.04 -19.15
N ALA A 62 4.48 -8.14 -19.22
CA ALA A 62 4.13 -7.25 -18.13
C ALA A 62 3.57 -8.02 -16.92
N ASP A 63 2.70 -9.00 -17.18
CA ASP A 63 2.05 -9.81 -16.14
C ASP A 63 3.06 -10.61 -15.32
N GLU A 64 4.05 -11.27 -15.94
CA GLU A 64 5.07 -12.02 -15.21
C GLU A 64 6.00 -11.11 -14.41
N ALA A 65 6.20 -9.87 -14.85
CA ALA A 65 6.98 -8.89 -14.10
C ALA A 65 6.21 -8.40 -12.87
N ILE A 66 4.89 -8.21 -12.99
CA ILE A 66 4.00 -7.87 -11.87
C ILE A 66 3.90 -9.04 -10.87
N ASP A 67 3.88 -10.28 -11.35
CA ASP A 67 3.82 -11.49 -10.51
C ASP A 67 5.05 -11.71 -9.65
N LYS A 68 6.20 -11.19 -10.07
CA LYS A 68 7.44 -11.22 -9.27
C LYS A 68 7.47 -10.20 -8.15
N LEU A 69 6.61 -9.17 -8.19
CA LEU A 69 6.54 -8.16 -7.15
C LEU A 69 5.76 -8.67 -5.93
N PRO A 70 6.10 -8.21 -4.71
CA PRO A 70 5.36 -8.58 -3.53
C PRO A 70 3.97 -7.95 -3.56
N ASP A 71 2.95 -8.75 -3.23
CA ASP A 71 1.54 -8.37 -3.30
C ASP A 71 0.80 -8.86 -2.04
N ARG A 72 0.14 -7.92 -1.35
CA ARG A 72 -0.66 -8.21 -0.15
C ARG A 72 -1.90 -9.06 -0.43
N THR A 73 -2.43 -9.01 -1.66
CA THR A 73 -3.71 -9.63 -2.02
C THR A 73 -3.55 -11.10 -2.42
N ARG A 74 -2.38 -11.50 -2.93
CA ARG A 74 -2.10 -12.88 -3.38
C ARG A 74 -2.12 -13.92 -2.25
N VAL A 75 -1.84 -13.53 -1.01
CA VAL A 75 -1.83 -14.46 0.14
C VAL A 75 -3.24 -14.68 0.70
N ALA A 76 -4.13 -13.68 0.61
CA ALA A 76 -5.52 -13.78 1.07
C ALA A 76 -6.35 -14.79 0.26
N ALA A 77 -6.00 -15.01 -1.02
CA ALA A 77 -6.69 -15.96 -1.89
C ALA A 77 -6.45 -17.45 -1.58
N LYS A 78 -5.54 -17.79 -0.65
CA LYS A 78 -5.35 -19.19 -0.20
C LYS A 78 -6.37 -19.66 0.84
N VAL A 79 -7.30 -18.80 1.28
CA VAL A 79 -8.47 -19.25 2.05
C VAL A 79 -9.50 -19.82 1.06
N LYS A 80 -9.57 -21.14 1.00
CA LYS A 80 -10.57 -21.87 0.19
C LYS A 80 -11.97 -21.34 0.49
N PRO A 81 -12.81 -21.01 -0.52
CA PRO A 81 -14.22 -20.79 -0.28
C PRO A 81 -14.84 -22.15 0.05
N GLY A 82 -15.27 -22.31 1.30
CA GLY A 82 -15.99 -23.51 1.75
C GLY A 82 -15.22 -24.36 2.75
N LYS A 83 -15.44 -24.09 4.03
CA LYS A 83 -15.63 -25.15 5.01
C LYS A 83 -16.51 -24.66 6.17
N LEU A 84 -17.75 -25.16 6.12
CA LEU A 84 -18.80 -25.28 7.14
C LEU A 84 -19.39 -23.98 7.71
#